data_AF-A0A1U8NU09-F1
#
_entry.id   AF-A0A1U8NU09-F1
#
_cell.length_a   1.000
_cell.length_b   1.000
_cell.length_c   1.000
_cell.angle_alpha   90.00
_cell.angle_beta   90.00
_cell.angle_gamma   90.00
#
_symmetry.space_group_name_H-M   'P 1'
#
loop_
_entity.id
_entity.type
_entity.pdbx_description
1 polymer ?
#
loop_
_entity_poly.entity_id
_entity_poly.type
_entity_poly.pdbx_seq_one_letter_code
_entity_poly.pdbx_strand_id
1 'polypeptide(L)'
;MQDKTAHDSVNPVKGAIVFSNIVMTLSPTYAQEVRIAEGGKGLHSTLNSHTRKFMGILNGINTDAWNPRTDNFLKVQYSANDKQGKAENKAAMRRNLGLSSADDQRPVVILFVKSLFVISTLLRCIIYSL
;
A
#
# COMPACT_ATOMS: atom_id res chain seq x y z
N MET A 1 27.99 6.12 12.45
CA MET A 1 27.42 5.50 11.22
C MET A 1 27.66 3.99 11.15
N GLN A 2 28.52 3.42 12.00
CA GLN A 2 28.78 1.99 12.08
C GLN A 2 27.48 1.19 12.30
N ASP A 3 27.37 0.08 11.57
CA ASP A 3 26.26 -0.86 11.69
C ASP A 3 26.32 -1.60 13.03
N LYS A 4 25.15 -1.89 13.60
CA LYS A 4 25.07 -2.56 14.93
C LYS A 4 25.25 -4.07 14.85
N THR A 5 25.07 -4.65 13.67
CA THR A 5 25.13 -6.09 13.41
C THR A 5 26.42 -6.49 12.68
N ALA A 6 27.00 -5.59 11.90
CA ALA A 6 28.28 -5.77 11.23
C ALA A 6 29.25 -4.65 11.58
N HIS A 7 30.13 -4.89 12.55
CA HIS A 7 31.01 -3.85 13.11
C HIS A 7 31.98 -3.24 12.09
N ASP A 8 32.38 -3.96 11.04
CA ASP A 8 33.26 -3.42 10.00
C ASP A 8 32.51 -2.71 8.86
N SER A 9 31.18 -2.55 9.01
CA SER A 9 30.31 -1.98 7.99
C SER A 9 29.66 -0.68 8.43
N VAL A 10 29.35 0.15 7.44
CA VAL A 10 28.60 1.39 7.61
C VAL A 10 27.13 1.13 7.27
N ASN A 11 26.20 1.70 8.05
CA ASN A 11 24.78 1.68 7.76
C ASN A 11 24.33 3.05 7.22
N PRO A 12 24.10 3.19 5.90
CA PRO A 12 23.69 4.47 5.30
C PRO A 12 22.35 4.97 5.81
N VAL A 13 21.39 4.07 6.08
CA VAL A 13 20.06 4.43 6.60
C VAL A 13 20.16 5.01 8.00
N LYS A 14 20.98 4.41 8.86
CA LYS A 14 21.30 4.96 10.19
C LYS A 14 21.92 6.35 10.06
N GLY A 15 22.85 6.53 9.10
CA GLY A 15 23.42 7.84 8.77
C GLY A 15 22.34 8.84 8.40
N ALA A 16 21.47 8.51 7.45
CA ALA A 16 20.37 9.37 7.01
C ALA A 16 19.45 9.76 8.18
N ILE A 17 19.11 8.82 9.07
CA ILE A 17 18.29 9.12 10.26
C ILE A 17 18.98 10.16 11.17
N VAL A 18 20.30 10.02 11.38
CA VAL A 18 21.06 10.92 12.26
C VAL A 18 21.20 12.31 11.65
N PHE A 19 21.50 12.43 10.36
CA PHE A 19 21.88 13.71 9.76
C PHE A 19 20.76 14.48 9.05
N SER A 20 19.64 13.84 8.69
CA SER A 20 18.50 14.56 8.09
C SER A 20 17.81 15.48 9.10
N ASN A 21 17.26 16.60 8.63
CA ASN A 21 16.42 17.48 9.45
C ASN A 21 15.10 16.82 9.85
N ILE A 22 14.49 16.07 8.92
CA ILE A 22 13.23 15.34 9.09
C ILE A 22 13.36 13.97 8.42
N VAL A 23 12.77 12.95 9.03
CA VAL A 23 12.71 11.58 8.53
C VAL A 23 11.25 11.17 8.47
N MET A 24 10.79 10.68 7.32
CA MET A 24 9.38 10.33 7.11
C MET A 24 9.22 8.88 6.69
N THR A 25 8.07 8.30 7.03
CA THR A 25 7.66 6.97 6.55
C THR A 25 6.21 6.95 6.12
N LEU A 26 5.76 5.84 5.51
CA LEU A 26 4.52 5.77 4.72
C LEU A 26 3.22 5.70 5.54
N SER A 27 3.30 5.61 6.87
CA SER A 27 2.13 5.73 7.74
C SER A 27 2.50 6.04 9.20
N PRO A 28 1.61 6.70 9.97
CA PRO A 28 1.81 6.93 11.41
C PRO A 28 1.97 5.63 12.20
N THR A 29 1.20 4.59 11.86
CA THR A 29 1.28 3.28 12.53
C THR A 29 2.63 2.62 12.25
N TYR A 30 3.08 2.61 11.00
CA TYR A 30 4.38 2.04 10.65
C TYR A 30 5.52 2.79 11.31
N ALA A 31 5.39 4.11 11.51
CA ALA A 31 6.35 4.89 12.30
C ALA A 31 6.46 4.40 13.76
N GLN A 32 5.38 3.89 14.36
CA GLN A 32 5.43 3.28 15.69
C GLN A 32 6.02 1.86 15.63
N GLU A 33 5.65 1.07 14.62
CA GLU A 33 6.14 -0.31 14.45
C GLU A 33 7.66 -0.38 14.28
N VAL A 34 8.28 0.54 13.52
CA VAL A 34 9.74 0.52 13.34
C VAL A 34 10.52 1.00 14.56
N ARG A 35 9.83 1.50 15.60
CA ARG A 35 10.44 1.98 16.85
C ARG A 35 10.51 0.91 17.93
N ILE A 36 9.88 -0.24 17.74
CA ILE A 36 10.07 -1.43 18.58
C ILE A 36 11.18 -2.34 18.00
N ALA A 37 11.74 -3.21 18.82
CA ALA A 37 12.92 -4.00 18.47
C ALA A 37 12.68 -4.89 17.25
N GLU A 38 11.52 -5.54 17.21
CA GLU A 38 11.07 -6.48 16.19
C GLU A 38 10.89 -5.80 14.83
N GLY A 39 10.22 -4.64 14.83
CA GLY A 39 9.92 -3.90 13.59
C GLY A 39 11.11 -3.09 13.07
N GLY A 40 11.94 -2.56 13.98
CA GLY A 40 13.03 -1.66 13.60
C GLY A 40 14.31 -2.33 13.14
N LYS A 41 14.44 -3.66 13.25
CA LYS A 41 15.60 -4.44 12.73
C LYS A 41 16.97 -3.83 13.06
N GLY A 42 17.16 -3.46 14.33
CA GLY A 42 18.40 -2.81 14.83
C GLY A 42 18.44 -1.28 14.73
N LEU A 43 17.55 -0.63 13.97
CA LEU A 43 17.44 0.83 13.87
C LEU A 43 16.49 1.46 14.90
N HIS A 44 15.64 0.67 15.55
CA HIS A 44 14.63 1.13 16.54
C HIS A 44 15.22 2.11 17.57
N SER A 45 16.38 1.77 18.15
CA SER A 45 17.09 2.63 19.10
C SER A 45 17.51 3.97 18.50
N THR A 46 18.00 3.98 17.26
CA THR A 46 18.37 5.21 16.55
C THR A 46 17.13 6.06 16.26
N LEU A 47 16.04 5.43 15.84
CA LEU A 47 14.76 6.12 15.58
C LEU A 47 14.18 6.71 16.87
N ASN A 48 14.24 5.99 18.00
CA ASN A 48 13.79 6.48 19.29
C ASN A 48 14.61 7.68 19.78
N SER A 49 15.93 7.67 19.59
CA SER A 49 16.79 8.84 19.89
C SER A 49 16.45 10.08 19.04
N HIS A 50 15.80 9.90 17.89
CA HIS A 50 15.45 10.97 16.96
C HIS A 50 13.93 11.14 16.80
N THR A 51 13.13 10.74 17.80
CA THR A 51 11.66 10.74 17.73
C THR A 51 11.06 12.09 17.33
N ARG A 52 11.67 13.21 17.76
CA ARG A 52 11.18 14.57 17.47
C ARG A 52 11.18 14.93 15.98
N LYS A 53 12.01 14.25 15.17
CA LYS A 53 12.14 14.48 13.73
C LYS A 53 11.72 13.28 12.88
N PHE A 54 11.15 12.25 13.50
CA PHE A 54 10.69 11.05 12.82
C PHE A 54 9.17 10.94 12.88
N MET A 55 8.51 10.91 11.72
CA MET A 55 7.06 10.86 11.65
C MET A 55 6.56 10.00 10.47
N GLY A 56 5.32 9.53 10.59
CA GLY A 56 4.64 8.85 9.50
C GLY A 56 3.68 9.80 8.79
N ILE A 57 3.71 9.81 7.46
CA ILE A 57 2.77 10.53 6.61
C ILE A 57 2.10 9.51 5.71
N LEU A 58 0.77 9.49 5.73
CA LEU A 58 -0.01 8.60 4.89
C LEU A 58 0.14 9.01 3.42
N ASN A 59 0.40 8.03 2.56
CA ASN A 59 0.41 8.28 1.12
C ASN A 59 -1.00 8.60 0.63
N GLY A 60 -1.10 9.63 -0.22
CA GLY A 60 -2.31 9.89 -1.00
C GLY A 60 -2.40 8.98 -2.23
N ILE A 61 -3.56 9.04 -2.89
CA ILE A 61 -3.75 8.51 -4.24
C ILE A 61 -4.06 9.66 -5.20
N ASN A 62 -3.70 9.53 -6.47
CA ASN A 62 -4.15 10.46 -7.50
C ASN A 62 -5.61 10.18 -7.83
N THR A 63 -6.53 11.02 -7.40
CA THR A 63 -7.97 10.80 -7.60
C THR A 63 -8.41 10.93 -9.04
N ASP A 64 -7.71 11.68 -9.90
CA ASP A 64 -8.08 11.78 -11.31
C ASP A 64 -7.72 10.50 -12.06
N ALA A 65 -6.54 9.96 -11.77
CA ALA A 65 -6.10 8.67 -12.29
C ALA A 65 -6.87 7.51 -11.66
N TRP A 66 -7.31 7.67 -10.41
CA TRP A 66 -8.04 6.67 -9.63
C TRP A 66 -9.46 7.16 -9.28
N ASN A 67 -10.34 7.31 -10.28
CA ASN A 67 -11.76 7.64 -10.09
C ASN A 67 -12.69 6.68 -10.87
N PRO A 68 -13.57 5.91 -10.20
CA PRO A 68 -14.42 4.92 -10.85
C PRO A 68 -15.47 5.53 -11.79
N ARG A 69 -15.73 6.84 -11.68
CA ARG A 69 -16.66 7.55 -12.57
C ARG A 69 -16.06 7.85 -13.94
N THR A 70 -14.74 7.90 -14.03
CA THR A 70 -14.02 8.31 -15.25
C THR A 70 -12.98 7.28 -15.70
N ASP A 71 -12.79 6.20 -14.94
CA ASP A 71 -11.79 5.17 -15.22
C ASP A 71 -12.23 4.30 -16.42
N ASN A 72 -11.64 4.55 -17.58
CA ASN A 72 -11.89 3.82 -18.83
C ASN A 72 -11.37 2.37 -18.81
N PHE A 73 -10.60 1.97 -17.79
CA PHE A 73 -10.21 0.56 -17.61
C PHE A 73 -11.32 -0.27 -16.96
N LEU A 74 -12.33 0.37 -16.37
CA LEU A 74 -13.54 -0.31 -15.92
C LEU A 74 -14.45 -0.59 -17.11
N LYS A 75 -15.10 -1.75 -17.08
CA LYS A 75 -16.11 -2.06 -18.10
C LYS A 75 -17.30 -1.11 -17.99
N VAL A 76 -17.70 -0.81 -16.75
CA VAL A 76 -18.79 0.11 -16.44
C VAL A 76 -18.33 1.06 -15.34
N GLN A 77 -18.38 2.36 -15.61
CA GLN A 77 -18.08 3.38 -14.61
C GLN A 77 -19.17 3.42 -13.55
N TYR A 78 -18.82 3.80 -12.33
CA TYR A 78 -19.76 3.83 -11.21
C TYR A 78 -19.36 4.86 -10.16
N SER A 79 -20.23 5.09 -9.18
CA SER A 79 -19.99 6.06 -8.11
C SER A 79 -20.35 5.50 -6.73
N ALA A 80 -20.06 6.26 -5.67
CA ALA A 80 -20.49 5.89 -4.32
C ALA A 80 -22.02 5.80 -4.18
N ASN A 81 -22.75 6.61 -4.97
CA ASN A 81 -24.21 6.70 -4.95
C ASN A 81 -24.89 5.72 -5.91
N ASP A 82 -24.15 5.24 -6.92
CA ASP A 82 -24.62 4.24 -7.87
C ASP A 82 -23.56 3.13 -8.01
N LYS A 83 -23.84 2.00 -7.37
CA LYS A 83 -22.94 0.85 -7.29
C LYS A 83 -23.30 -0.25 -8.29
N GLN A 84 -24.28 -0.05 -9.18
CA GLN A 84 -24.67 -1.09 -10.14
C GLN A 84 -23.52 -1.49 -11.06
N GLY A 85 -22.77 -0.50 -11.58
CA GLY A 85 -21.58 -0.75 -12.41
C GLY A 85 -20.49 -1.55 -11.69
N LYS A 86 -20.40 -1.48 -10.35
CA LYS A 86 -19.47 -2.30 -9.56
C LYS A 86 -19.81 -3.79 -9.64
N ALA A 87 -21.10 -4.15 -9.62
CA ALA A 87 -21.55 -5.54 -9.76
C ALA A 87 -21.23 -6.09 -11.16
N GLU A 88 -21.43 -5.28 -12.20
CA GLU A 88 -21.10 -5.65 -13.57
C GLU A 88 -19.60 -5.83 -13.79
N ASN A 89 -18.79 -4.95 -13.20
CA ASN A 89 -17.32 -5.10 -13.20
C ASN A 89 -16.89 -6.38 -12.48
N LYS A 90 -17.52 -6.73 -11.35
CA LYS A 90 -17.26 -7.99 -10.62
C LYS A 90 -17.56 -9.20 -11.51
N ALA A 91 -18.72 -9.23 -12.18
CA ALA A 91 -19.11 -10.32 -13.07
C ALA A 91 -18.19 -10.41 -14.31
N ALA A 92 -17.78 -9.28 -14.88
CA ALA A 92 -16.81 -9.24 -15.98
C ALA A 92 -15.44 -9.77 -15.54
N MET A 93 -14.95 -9.34 -14.37
CA MET A 93 -13.69 -9.82 -13.81
C MET A 93 -13.71 -11.33 -13.55
N ARG A 94 -14.80 -11.87 -12.96
CA ARG A 94 -14.96 -13.32 -12.76
C ARG A 94 -14.86 -14.07 -14.07
N ARG A 95 -15.52 -13.59 -15.12
CA ARG A 95 -15.45 -14.21 -16.45
C ARG A 95 -14.03 -14.22 -16.99
N ASN A 96 -13.33 -13.10 -16.88
CA ASN A 96 -11.94 -12.99 -17.34
C ASN A 96 -10.97 -13.89 -16.54
N LEU A 97 -11.29 -14.19 -15.29
CA LEU A 97 -10.51 -15.09 -14.43
C LEU A 97 -10.98 -16.56 -14.50
N GLY A 98 -11.95 -16.90 -15.35
CA GLY A 98 -12.50 -18.26 -15.44
C GLY A 98 -13.35 -18.68 -14.23
N LEU A 99 -13.81 -17.74 -13.41
CA LEU A 99 -14.60 -17.95 -12.20
C LEU A 99 -16.12 -17.85 -12.45
N SER A 100 -16.56 -17.91 -13.71
CA SER A 100 -17.95 -17.69 -14.14
C SER A 100 -18.97 -18.69 -13.60
N SER A 101 -18.52 -19.87 -13.16
CA SER A 101 -19.38 -20.93 -12.63
C SER A 101 -19.79 -20.72 -11.17
N ALA A 102 -19.19 -19.75 -10.49
CA ALA A 102 -19.53 -19.41 -9.11
C ALA A 102 -20.72 -18.45 -9.07
N ASP A 103 -21.64 -18.68 -8.12
CA ASP A 103 -22.75 -17.77 -7.82
C ASP A 103 -22.23 -16.34 -7.62
N ASP A 104 -22.88 -15.39 -8.30
CA ASP A 104 -22.49 -13.99 -8.31
C ASP A 104 -22.52 -13.33 -6.92
N GLN A 105 -23.34 -13.86 -6.02
CA GLN A 105 -23.44 -13.41 -4.63
C GLN A 105 -22.25 -13.83 -3.76
N ARG A 106 -21.42 -14.79 -4.21
CA ARG A 106 -20.26 -15.22 -3.43
C ARG A 106 -19.26 -14.06 -3.24
N PRO A 107 -18.62 -13.92 -2.08
CA PRO A 107 -17.51 -12.98 -1.93
C PRO A 107 -16.38 -13.32 -2.89
N VAL A 108 -15.70 -12.31 -3.42
CA VAL A 108 -14.46 -12.49 -4.18
C VAL A 108 -13.35 -11.87 -3.35
N VAL A 109 -12.39 -12.70 -2.95
CA VAL A 109 -11.19 -12.26 -2.23
C VAL A 109 -10.03 -12.28 -3.22
N ILE A 110 -9.32 -11.15 -3.33
CA ILE A 110 -8.16 -11.03 -4.20
C ILE A 110 -6.93 -10.88 -3.32
N LEU A 111 -5.97 -11.79 -3.49
CA LEU A 111 -4.69 -11.78 -2.79
C LEU A 111 -3.57 -11.51 -3.79
N PHE A 112 -2.76 -10.49 -3.52
CA PHE A 112 -1.54 -10.23 -4.28
C PHE A 112 -0.33 -10.72 -3.50
N VAL A 113 0.43 -11.63 -4.10
CA VAL A 113 1.52 -12.34 -3.40
C VAL A 113 2.90 -11.70 -3.61
N LYS A 114 3.05 -10.74 -4.54
CA LYS A 114 4.28 -9.93 -4.67
C LYS A 114 4.05 -8.66 -5.50
N SER A 115 4.59 -7.54 -5.00
CA SER A 115 4.57 -6.23 -5.65
C SER A 115 5.83 -6.07 -6.50
N LEU A 116 5.65 -6.08 -7.82
CA LEU A 116 6.41 -5.31 -8.81
C LEU A 116 5.75 -5.60 -10.17
N PHE A 117 5.06 -4.59 -10.70
CA PHE A 117 4.77 -4.41 -12.14
C PHE A 117 3.61 -5.11 -12.86
N VAL A 118 2.76 -5.91 -12.21
CA VAL A 118 1.50 -6.34 -12.85
C VAL A 118 0.37 -5.79 -12.00
N ILE A 119 -0.83 -5.63 -12.58
CA ILE A 119 -2.09 -5.24 -11.91
C ILE A 119 -2.43 -3.73 -12.09
N SER A 120 -2.66 -3.30 -13.35
CA SER A 120 -3.34 -2.03 -13.63
C SER A 120 -4.86 -2.17 -13.44
N THR A 121 -5.50 -3.11 -14.15
CA THR A 121 -6.97 -3.24 -14.15
C THR A 121 -7.55 -3.88 -12.89
N LEU A 122 -6.89 -4.92 -12.37
CA LEU A 122 -7.33 -5.63 -11.16
C LEU A 122 -7.20 -4.77 -9.89
N LEU A 123 -6.19 -3.90 -9.80
CA LEU A 123 -5.97 -3.01 -8.66
C LEU A 123 -7.02 -1.92 -8.66
N ARG A 124 -7.39 -1.42 -9.85
CA ARG A 124 -8.46 -0.43 -10.04
C ARG A 124 -9.79 -0.98 -9.56
N CYS A 125 -10.18 -2.19 -9.97
CA CYS A 125 -11.40 -2.82 -9.45
C CYS A 125 -11.41 -2.98 -7.91
N ILE A 126 -10.24 -3.12 -7.27
CA ILE A 126 -10.10 -3.29 -5.81
C ILE A 126 -10.14 -1.97 -5.05
N ILE A 127 -9.39 -0.95 -5.49
CA ILE A 127 -9.38 0.36 -4.82
C ILE A 127 -10.78 0.96 -4.77
N TYR A 128 -11.58 0.73 -5.81
CA TYR A 128 -12.96 1.23 -5.85
C TYR A 128 -13.98 0.30 -5.19
N SER A 129 -13.58 -0.91 -4.76
CA SER A 129 -14.49 -1.88 -4.17
C SER A 129 -14.54 -1.92 -2.64
N LEU A 130 -13.76 -1.08 -1.96
CA LEU A 130 -13.95 -0.74 -0.54
C LEU A 130 -14.91 0.44 -0.39
#